data_AF-A0A8H8N209-F1
#
_entry.id   AF-A0A8H8N209-F1
#
_cell.length_a   1.000
_cell.length_b   1.000
_cell.length_c   1.000
_cell.angle_alpha   90.00
_cell.angle_beta   90.00
_cell.angle_gamma   90.00
#
_symmetry.space_group_name_H-M   'P 1'
#
loop_
_entity.id
_entity.type
_entity.pdbx_description
1 polymer ?
#
loop_
_entity_poly.entity_id
_entity_poly.type
_entity_poly.pdbx_seq_one_letter_code
_entity_poly.pdbx_strand_id
1 'polypeptide(L)'
;MRSLSALSTLGIAASLVVADNVSPPIKVSLTTSWAAPSLLLEIIETATAEHPDHYFEIIDALTNPSSSGLLGPITETVHKPNYVYHTALALLQARGFLTEPSALSSYEKSLALHSAAPKIQAFYQLFGDASQPAECGSWIEWAGKQACGPDEAEELLKSASSGNLVRLFPFDHVRKQPDTECSTPLVFYASLSSQNFYPLYSYLLSKATQPEFCYVMRYSPPEAL
;
A
#
# COMPACT_ATOMS: atom_id res chain seq x y z
N MET A 1 13.20 -84.72 -38.48
CA MET A 1 12.44 -84.23 -37.31
C MET A 1 13.22 -83.09 -36.68
N ARG A 2 12.57 -81.91 -36.71
CA ARG A 2 12.84 -80.59 -36.12
C ARG A 2 14.14 -80.35 -35.33
N SER A 3 14.97 -79.49 -35.94
CA SER A 3 16.00 -78.64 -35.35
C SER A 3 15.39 -77.60 -34.40
N LEU A 4 16.03 -77.35 -33.26
CA LEU A 4 15.81 -76.19 -32.40
C LEU A 4 17.18 -75.69 -31.90
N SER A 5 17.80 -74.83 -32.71
CA SER A 5 18.96 -74.03 -32.34
C SER A 5 18.54 -72.87 -31.43
N ALA A 6 19.01 -72.87 -30.19
CA ALA A 6 18.82 -71.78 -29.25
C ALA A 6 19.71 -70.59 -29.65
N LEU A 7 19.12 -69.54 -30.21
CA LEU A 7 19.77 -68.24 -30.36
C LEU A 7 19.60 -67.46 -29.05
N SER A 8 20.67 -67.36 -28.27
CA SER A 8 20.77 -66.40 -27.17
C SER A 8 21.09 -65.02 -27.76
N THR A 9 20.06 -64.18 -27.93
CA THR A 9 20.24 -62.76 -28.26
C THR A 9 20.54 -61.98 -26.98
N LEU A 10 21.80 -61.61 -26.77
CA LEU A 10 22.20 -60.61 -25.78
C LEU A 10 21.84 -59.22 -26.35
N GLY A 11 20.66 -58.71 -26.02
CA GLY A 11 20.27 -57.34 -26.35
C GLY A 11 20.95 -56.37 -25.38
N ILE A 12 21.96 -55.65 -25.85
CA ILE A 12 22.58 -54.54 -25.11
C ILE A 12 21.54 -53.42 -25.02
N ALA A 13 20.94 -53.22 -23.85
CA ALA A 13 20.19 -52.02 -23.56
C ALA A 13 21.17 -50.84 -23.48
N ALA A 14 21.30 -50.09 -24.56
CA ALA A 14 21.98 -48.80 -24.53
C ALA A 14 21.13 -47.85 -23.68
N SER A 15 21.44 -47.73 -22.39
CA SER A 15 20.94 -46.66 -21.55
C SER A 15 21.45 -45.34 -22.14
N LEU A 16 20.56 -44.60 -22.81
CA LEU A 16 20.77 -43.18 -23.07
C LEU A 16 20.85 -42.49 -21.71
N VAL A 17 22.06 -42.36 -21.17
CA VAL A 17 22.33 -41.41 -20.09
C VAL A 17 22.16 -40.04 -20.73
N VAL A 18 20.97 -39.45 -20.57
CA VAL A 18 20.80 -38.02 -20.77
C VAL A 18 21.68 -37.38 -19.70
N ALA A 19 22.90 -36.99 -20.09
CA ALA A 19 23.71 -36.13 -19.28
C ALA A 19 22.97 -34.79 -19.22
N ASP A 20 22.24 -34.55 -18.12
CA ASP A 20 21.74 -33.23 -17.78
C ASP A 20 22.97 -32.32 -17.61
N ASN A 21 23.35 -31.65 -18.69
CA ASN A 21 24.34 -30.58 -18.71
C ASN A 21 23.72 -29.34 -18.03
N VAL A 22 23.39 -29.46 -16.75
CA VAL A 22 22.93 -28.35 -15.92
C VAL A 22 24.17 -27.80 -15.22
N SER A 23 24.60 -26.62 -15.67
CA SER A 23 25.63 -25.86 -14.96
C SER A 23 25.13 -25.54 -13.53
N PRO A 24 26.00 -25.57 -12.51
CA PRO A 24 25.60 -25.25 -11.15
C PRO A 24 25.13 -23.79 -11.07
N PRO A 25 23.93 -23.50 -10.55
CA PRO A 25 23.40 -22.14 -10.53
C PRO A 25 24.11 -21.29 -9.47
N ILE A 26 24.48 -20.07 -9.84
CA ILE A 26 24.97 -19.05 -8.91
C ILE A 26 23.81 -18.10 -8.60
N LYS A 27 23.48 -17.92 -7.32
CA LYS A 27 22.39 -17.05 -6.85
C LYS A 27 22.96 -15.82 -6.13
N VAL A 28 22.58 -14.64 -6.60
CA VAL A 28 22.87 -13.35 -5.95
C VAL A 28 21.55 -12.65 -5.65
N SER A 29 21.43 -12.04 -4.48
CA SER A 29 20.23 -11.31 -4.05
C SER A 29 20.62 -10.01 -3.37
N LEU A 30 19.77 -8.99 -3.49
CA LEU A 30 19.89 -7.70 -2.82
C LEU A 30 18.70 -7.50 -1.88
N THR A 31 18.95 -6.95 -0.70
CA THR A 31 17.92 -6.62 0.29
C THR A 31 18.16 -5.21 0.82
N THR A 32 17.06 -4.52 1.14
CA THR A 32 17.09 -3.20 1.80
C THR A 32 17.45 -3.33 3.28
N SER A 33 17.80 -2.21 3.92
CA SER A 33 18.05 -2.15 5.37
C SER A 33 16.78 -1.94 6.21
N TRP A 34 15.63 -1.76 5.56
CA TRP A 34 14.31 -1.62 6.18
C TRP A 34 13.37 -2.73 5.70
N ALA A 35 12.32 -3.00 6.48
CA ALA A 35 11.29 -3.98 6.17
C ALA A 35 10.45 -3.55 4.95
N ALA A 36 9.95 -4.53 4.19
CA ALA A 36 9.05 -4.26 3.07
C ALA A 36 7.74 -3.62 3.58
N PRO A 37 7.22 -2.57 2.92
CA PRO A 37 5.93 -1.98 3.28
C PRO A 37 4.77 -2.93 2.95
N SER A 38 3.56 -2.56 3.41
CA SER A 38 2.34 -3.24 2.97
C SER A 38 2.19 -3.13 1.46
N LEU A 39 1.88 -4.25 0.79
CA LEU A 39 1.65 -4.28 -0.65
C LEU A 39 0.52 -3.32 -1.07
N LEU A 40 -0.52 -3.15 -0.25
CA LEU A 40 -1.59 -2.20 -0.59
C LEU A 40 -1.10 -0.76 -0.62
N LEU A 41 -0.29 -0.36 0.36
CA LEU A 41 0.31 0.98 0.38
C LEU A 41 1.20 1.18 -0.84
N GLU A 42 1.98 0.16 -1.20
CA GLU A 42 2.83 0.20 -2.37
C GLU A 42 2.04 0.33 -3.68
N ILE A 43 0.91 -0.39 -3.80
CA ILE A 43 -0.03 -0.27 -4.92
C ILE A 43 -0.61 1.15 -4.99
N ILE A 44 -1.09 1.70 -3.86
CA ILE A 44 -1.66 3.05 -3.80
C ILE A 44 -0.64 4.09 -4.27
N GLU A 45 0.58 4.03 -3.73
CA GLU A 45 1.63 5.00 -4.06
C GLU A 45 2.15 4.84 -5.48
N THR A 46 2.22 3.61 -5.99
CA THR A 46 2.61 3.37 -7.39
C THR A 46 1.53 3.87 -8.36
N ALA A 47 0.25 3.61 -8.07
CA ALA A 47 -0.86 4.15 -8.87
C ALA A 47 -0.92 5.68 -8.80
N THR A 48 -0.62 6.26 -7.64
CA THR A 48 -0.53 7.72 -7.46
C THR A 48 0.64 8.32 -8.22
N ALA A 49 1.77 7.61 -8.34
CA ALA A 49 2.89 8.09 -9.17
C ALA A 49 2.52 8.19 -10.66
N GLU A 50 1.64 7.31 -11.16
CA GLU A 50 1.07 7.40 -12.52
C GLU A 50 -0.01 8.49 -12.63
N HIS A 51 -0.75 8.76 -11.54
CA HIS A 51 -1.83 9.75 -11.49
C HIS A 51 -1.73 10.67 -10.24
N PRO A 52 -0.82 11.66 -10.23
CA PRO A 52 -0.46 12.41 -9.01
C PRO A 52 -1.61 13.17 -8.34
N ASP A 53 -2.54 13.71 -9.13
CA ASP A 53 -3.66 14.53 -8.62
C ASP A 53 -4.81 13.68 -8.05
N HIS A 54 -4.76 12.36 -8.20
CA HIS A 54 -5.86 11.44 -7.90
C HIS A 54 -5.63 10.58 -6.65
N TYR A 55 -4.64 10.90 -5.79
CA TYR A 55 -4.33 10.13 -4.58
C TYR A 55 -5.58 9.76 -3.74
N PHE A 56 -6.42 10.76 -3.43
CA PHE A 56 -7.61 10.55 -2.58
C PHE A 56 -8.72 9.75 -3.28
N GLU A 57 -8.77 9.77 -4.61
CA GLU A 57 -9.71 8.94 -5.39
C GLU A 57 -9.22 7.49 -5.46
N ILE A 58 -7.92 7.28 -5.61
CA ILE A 58 -7.25 5.97 -5.61
C ILE A 58 -7.43 5.27 -4.27
N ILE A 59 -7.14 5.96 -3.17
CA ILE A 59 -7.29 5.35 -1.84
C ILE A 59 -8.75 5.10 -1.48
N ASP A 60 -9.69 5.97 -1.87
CA ASP A 60 -11.13 5.73 -1.69
C ASP A 60 -11.57 4.49 -2.47
N ALA A 61 -11.15 4.35 -3.73
CA ALA A 61 -11.47 3.19 -4.56
C ALA A 61 -11.06 1.86 -3.90
N LEU A 62 -9.92 1.84 -3.22
CA LEU A 62 -9.31 0.64 -2.64
C LEU A 62 -9.74 0.37 -1.19
N THR A 63 -10.13 1.40 -0.43
CA THR A 63 -10.41 1.27 1.01
C THR A 63 -11.88 1.41 1.38
N ASN A 64 -12.74 1.84 0.44
CA ASN A 64 -14.17 2.01 0.71
C ASN A 64 -14.85 0.65 1.01
N PRO A 65 -15.52 0.51 2.17
CA PRO A 65 -16.21 -0.71 2.57
C PRO A 65 -17.34 -1.16 1.63
N SER A 66 -17.85 -0.24 0.82
CA SER A 66 -18.94 -0.50 -0.13
C SER A 66 -18.43 -1.06 -1.47
N SER A 67 -17.12 -1.05 -1.71
CA SER A 67 -16.50 -1.62 -2.90
C SER A 67 -16.67 -3.14 -2.89
N SER A 68 -17.13 -3.72 -4.01
CA SER A 68 -17.37 -5.18 -4.18
C SER A 68 -16.14 -6.08 -4.02
N GLY A 69 -14.95 -5.50 -3.79
CA GLY A 69 -13.73 -6.18 -3.37
C GLY A 69 -13.20 -5.48 -2.13
N LEU A 70 -13.63 -5.95 -0.95
CA LEU A 70 -13.22 -5.34 0.31
C LEU A 70 -11.75 -5.66 0.57
N LEU A 71 -10.82 -4.79 0.17
CA LEU A 71 -9.48 -4.71 0.76
C LEU A 71 -9.57 -3.92 2.07
N GLY A 72 -10.51 -4.30 2.94
CA GLY A 72 -10.84 -3.65 4.21
C GLY A 72 -9.66 -3.64 5.19
N PRO A 73 -9.84 -3.45 6.50
CA PRO A 73 -8.72 -3.47 7.42
C PRO A 73 -7.92 -4.77 7.22
N ILE A 74 -6.72 -4.64 6.64
CA ILE A 74 -5.88 -5.74 6.10
C ILE A 74 -5.28 -6.60 7.23
N THR A 75 -5.88 -6.57 8.41
CA THR A 75 -5.60 -7.46 9.54
C THR A 75 -6.04 -8.89 9.28
N GLU A 76 -6.82 -9.17 8.24
CA GLU A 76 -6.99 -10.55 7.81
C GLU A 76 -5.71 -11.04 7.11
N THR A 77 -4.90 -11.76 7.88
CA THR A 77 -3.81 -12.68 7.48
C THR A 77 -4.17 -13.68 6.36
N VAL A 78 -5.34 -13.55 5.76
CA VAL A 78 -5.97 -14.41 4.75
C VAL A 78 -5.63 -13.96 3.32
N HIS A 79 -5.36 -12.68 3.10
CA HIS A 79 -5.16 -12.16 1.73
C HIS A 79 -3.72 -12.38 1.24
N LYS A 80 -3.54 -13.40 0.39
CA LYS A 80 -2.28 -13.63 -0.32
C LYS A 80 -1.94 -12.40 -1.18
N PRO A 81 -0.64 -12.04 -1.34
CA PRO A 81 -0.23 -10.91 -2.17
C PRO A 81 -0.87 -10.88 -3.57
N ASN A 82 -1.03 -12.06 -4.19
CA ASN A 82 -1.67 -12.20 -5.49
C ASN A 82 -3.14 -11.74 -5.50
N TYR A 83 -3.89 -12.03 -4.44
CA TYR A 83 -5.27 -11.58 -4.31
C TYR A 83 -5.33 -10.06 -4.16
N VAL A 84 -4.48 -9.47 -3.31
CA VAL A 84 -4.42 -8.02 -3.10
C VAL A 84 -4.12 -7.31 -4.41
N TYR A 85 -3.11 -7.78 -5.15
CA TYR A 85 -2.73 -7.22 -6.45
C TYR A 85 -3.90 -7.25 -7.46
N HIS A 86 -4.48 -8.42 -7.72
CA HIS A 86 -5.52 -8.56 -8.74
C HIS A 86 -6.81 -7.83 -8.37
N THR A 87 -7.21 -7.87 -7.10
CA THR A 87 -8.39 -7.12 -6.63
C THR A 87 -8.17 -5.62 -6.76
N ALA A 88 -7.00 -5.11 -6.31
CA ALA A 88 -6.70 -3.69 -6.40
C ALA A 88 -6.66 -3.21 -7.86
N LEU A 89 -5.99 -3.96 -8.75
CA LEU A 89 -5.92 -3.62 -10.17
C LEU A 89 -7.32 -3.58 -10.81
N ALA A 90 -8.18 -4.56 -10.53
CA ALA A 90 -9.53 -4.59 -11.04
C ALA A 90 -10.37 -3.39 -10.55
N LEU A 91 -10.23 -3.01 -9.27
CA LEU A 91 -10.91 -1.83 -8.71
C LEU A 91 -10.42 -0.53 -9.33
N LEU A 92 -9.10 -0.38 -9.52
CA LEU A 92 -8.51 0.80 -10.17
C LEU A 92 -9.00 0.92 -11.62
N GLN A 93 -8.99 -0.17 -12.38
CA GLN A 93 -9.50 -0.20 -13.76
C GLN A 93 -10.99 0.08 -13.85
N ALA A 94 -11.80 -0.44 -12.91
CA ALA A 94 -13.22 -0.13 -12.84
C ALA A 94 -13.51 1.36 -12.57
N ARG A 95 -12.55 2.08 -11.97
CA ARG A 95 -12.62 3.53 -11.74
C ARG A 95 -11.97 4.35 -12.86
N GLY A 96 -11.47 3.71 -13.92
CA GLY A 96 -10.85 4.37 -15.07
C GLY A 96 -9.35 4.64 -14.91
N PHE A 97 -8.72 4.17 -13.84
CA PHE A 97 -7.26 4.24 -13.68
C PHE A 97 -6.59 3.06 -14.38
N LEU A 98 -5.38 3.26 -14.91
CA LEU A 98 -4.56 2.18 -15.50
C LEU A 98 -5.27 1.40 -16.64
N THR A 99 -6.19 2.05 -17.37
CA THR A 99 -6.87 1.46 -18.54
C THR A 99 -5.99 1.50 -19.79
N GLU A 100 -5.12 2.50 -19.88
CA GLU A 100 -4.19 2.66 -20.99
C GLU A 100 -3.04 1.64 -20.89
N PRO A 101 -2.74 0.87 -21.97
CA PRO A 101 -1.70 -0.17 -21.92
C PRO A 101 -0.31 0.34 -21.50
N SER A 102 0.04 1.58 -21.87
CA SER A 102 1.30 2.21 -21.48
C SER A 102 1.36 2.52 -19.98
N ALA A 103 0.27 3.07 -19.42
CA ALA A 103 0.16 3.36 -18.00
C ALA A 103 0.19 2.06 -17.17
N LEU A 104 -0.53 1.03 -17.61
CA LEU A 104 -0.49 -0.29 -16.96
C LEU A 104 0.92 -0.89 -16.97
N SER A 105 1.60 -0.86 -18.12
CA SER A 105 2.97 -1.40 -18.23
C SER A 105 3.97 -0.63 -17.36
N SER A 106 3.81 0.70 -17.25
CA SER A 106 4.64 1.55 -16.37
C SER A 106 4.39 1.24 -14.89
N TYR A 107 3.11 1.13 -14.51
CA TYR A 107 2.69 0.75 -13.17
C TYR A 107 3.26 -0.62 -12.75
N GLU A 108 3.08 -1.66 -13.59
CA GLU A 108 3.57 -3.01 -13.29
C GLU A 108 5.09 -3.05 -13.14
N LYS A 109 5.81 -2.31 -14.00
CA LYS A 109 7.26 -2.17 -13.91
C LYS A 109 7.68 -1.47 -12.62
N SER A 110 7.01 -0.37 -12.26
CA SER A 110 7.33 0.40 -11.06
C SER A 110 7.05 -0.39 -9.78
N LEU A 111 5.97 -1.17 -9.75
CA LEU A 111 5.65 -2.07 -8.66
C LEU A 111 6.67 -3.20 -8.54
N ALA A 112 7.08 -3.80 -9.67
CA ALA A 112 8.11 -4.85 -9.68
C ALA A 112 9.49 -4.35 -9.23
N LEU A 113 9.79 -3.07 -9.43
CA LEU A 113 11.01 -2.42 -8.96
C LEU A 113 10.93 -1.93 -7.50
N HIS A 114 9.77 -2.04 -6.87
CA HIS A 114 9.48 -1.46 -5.56
C HIS A 114 9.77 0.05 -5.47
N SER A 115 9.50 0.79 -6.56
CA SER A 115 9.87 2.21 -6.69
C SER A 115 9.22 3.12 -5.64
N ALA A 116 8.03 2.74 -5.14
CA ALA A 116 7.30 3.49 -4.11
C ALA A 116 7.77 3.16 -2.67
N ALA A 117 8.45 2.04 -2.45
CA ALA A 117 8.83 1.60 -1.11
C ALA A 117 9.70 2.61 -0.33
N PRO A 118 10.68 3.30 -0.94
CA PRO A 118 11.45 4.34 -0.25
C PRO A 118 10.59 5.52 0.22
N LYS A 119 9.56 5.92 -0.54
CA LYS A 119 8.63 6.99 -0.16
C LYS A 119 7.82 6.60 1.07
N ILE A 120 7.31 5.36 1.10
CA ILE A 120 6.59 4.82 2.27
C ILE A 120 7.50 4.77 3.49
N GLN A 121 8.74 4.29 3.31
CA GLN A 121 9.73 4.29 4.39
C GLN A 121 10.03 5.70 4.91
N ALA A 122 10.05 6.73 4.04
CA ALA A 122 10.24 8.11 4.46
C ALA A 122 9.11 8.59 5.37
N PHE A 123 7.85 8.23 5.10
CA PHE A 123 6.75 8.49 6.04
C PHE A 123 7.03 7.86 7.40
N TYR A 124 7.43 6.58 7.45
CA TYR A 124 7.72 5.91 8.72
C TYR A 124 8.86 6.56 9.51
N GLN A 125 9.86 7.11 8.83
CA GLN A 125 10.94 7.84 9.51
C GLN A 125 10.49 9.18 10.11
N LEU A 126 9.42 9.79 9.58
CA LEU A 126 8.83 10.99 10.20
C LEU A 126 8.19 10.70 11.56
N PHE A 127 7.85 9.45 11.87
CA PHE A 127 7.27 9.04 13.17
C PHE A 127 8.30 8.83 14.29
N GLY A 128 9.61 9.00 14.04
CA GLY A 128 10.64 8.81 15.08
C GLY A 128 10.40 9.63 16.36
N ASP A 129 11.19 9.36 17.42
CA ASP A 129 11.15 9.77 18.85
C ASP A 129 10.25 10.94 19.35
N ALA A 130 9.86 11.91 18.51
CA ALA A 130 9.04 13.07 18.84
C ALA A 130 7.51 12.80 18.92
N SER A 131 6.98 11.75 18.27
CA SER A 131 5.55 11.43 18.32
C SER A 131 5.26 10.21 19.19
N GLN A 132 4.55 10.39 20.30
CA GLN A 132 3.94 9.26 21.01
C GLN A 132 2.78 8.75 20.16
N PRO A 133 2.84 7.51 19.61
CA PRO A 133 1.73 6.97 18.84
C PRO A 133 0.51 6.78 19.75
N ALA A 134 -0.68 7.09 19.24
CA ALA A 134 -1.91 6.77 19.93
C ALA A 134 -2.11 5.24 19.94
N GLU A 135 -2.67 4.69 21.03
CA GLU A 135 -2.96 3.25 21.17
C GLU A 135 -4.20 2.80 20.36
N CYS A 136 -4.36 3.30 19.13
CA CYS A 136 -5.54 3.04 18.29
C CYS A 136 -5.23 2.83 16.80
N GLY A 137 -3.96 2.66 16.41
CA GLY A 137 -3.53 2.34 15.05
C GLY A 137 -3.55 3.51 14.07
N SER A 138 -4.72 4.11 13.83
CA SER A 138 -4.87 5.39 13.11
C SER A 138 -5.33 6.48 14.05
N TRP A 139 -4.84 7.70 13.89
CA TRP A 139 -5.29 8.83 14.71
C TRP A 139 -5.14 10.17 13.99
N ILE A 140 -5.89 11.13 14.47
CA ILE A 140 -5.83 12.53 14.09
C ILE A 140 -4.98 13.27 15.12
N GLU A 141 -4.08 14.13 14.68
CA GLU A 141 -3.33 15.05 15.53
C GLU A 141 -3.68 16.51 15.18
N TRP A 142 -4.11 17.25 16.20
CA TRP A 142 -4.43 18.68 16.11
C TRP A 142 -4.02 19.39 17.39
N ALA A 143 -3.27 20.47 17.26
CA ALA A 143 -2.77 21.28 18.38
C ALA A 143 -2.09 20.44 19.50
N GLY A 144 -1.35 19.39 19.13
CA GLY A 144 -0.62 18.51 20.05
C GLY A 144 -1.50 17.52 20.83
N LYS A 145 -2.79 17.44 20.51
CA LYS A 145 -3.71 16.43 21.04
C LYS A 145 -4.06 15.44 19.95
N GLN A 146 -4.49 14.25 20.37
CA GLN A 146 -4.80 13.15 19.48
C GLN A 146 -6.28 12.74 19.61
N ALA A 147 -6.85 12.23 18.53
CA ALA A 147 -8.20 11.67 18.48
C ALA A 147 -8.20 10.35 17.69
N CYS A 148 -8.80 9.32 18.27
CA CYS A 148 -8.88 7.98 17.72
C CYS A 148 -10.20 7.68 17.01
N GLY A 149 -11.21 8.55 17.19
CA GLY A 149 -12.53 8.42 16.58
C GLY A 149 -13.09 9.75 16.06
N PRO A 150 -14.14 9.70 15.21
CA PRO A 150 -14.78 10.90 14.66
C PRO A 150 -15.33 11.86 15.73
N ASP A 151 -15.95 11.32 16.78
CA ASP A 151 -16.53 12.14 17.86
C ASP A 151 -15.44 12.88 18.65
N GLU A 152 -14.36 12.18 19.01
CA GLU A 152 -13.18 12.79 19.65
C GLU A 152 -12.52 13.83 18.74
N ALA A 153 -12.44 13.58 17.44
CA ALA A 153 -11.88 14.50 16.47
C ALA A 153 -12.73 15.78 16.36
N GLU A 154 -14.05 15.65 16.41
CA GLU A 154 -14.97 16.77 16.42
C GLU A 154 -14.83 17.63 17.68
N GLU A 155 -14.73 16.99 18.85
CA GLU A 155 -14.46 17.69 20.12
C GLU A 155 -13.10 18.38 20.10
N LEU A 156 -12.09 17.70 19.54
CA LEU A 156 -10.74 18.23 19.42
C LEU A 156 -10.70 19.51 18.59
N LEU A 157 -11.33 19.51 17.41
CA LEU A 157 -11.44 20.67 16.54
C LEU A 157 -12.21 21.84 17.17
N LYS A 158 -13.23 21.55 18.00
CA LYS A 158 -13.97 22.58 18.75
C LYS A 158 -13.14 23.19 19.89
N SER A 159 -12.27 22.39 20.51
CA SER A 159 -11.52 22.80 21.70
C SER A 159 -10.29 23.67 21.40
N ALA A 160 -9.73 23.59 20.20
CA ALA A 160 -8.52 24.29 19.81
C ALA A 160 -8.78 25.20 18.61
N SER A 161 -8.75 26.52 18.86
CA SER A 161 -9.04 27.57 17.86
C SER A 161 -7.96 27.75 16.80
N SER A 162 -6.75 27.19 17.00
CA SER A 162 -5.69 27.17 15.98
C SER A 162 -4.78 25.96 16.16
N GLY A 163 -4.46 25.27 15.05
CA GLY A 163 -3.51 24.16 15.04
C GLY A 163 -2.07 24.61 15.27
N ASN A 164 -1.20 23.67 15.63
CA ASN A 164 0.24 23.91 15.62
C ASN A 164 0.73 24.05 14.18
N LEU A 165 1.86 24.77 13.98
CA LEU A 165 2.49 24.83 12.67
C LEU A 165 3.03 23.44 12.31
N VAL A 166 2.36 22.75 11.39
CA VAL A 166 2.80 21.47 10.84
C VAL A 166 3.73 21.73 9.68
N ARG A 167 4.95 21.16 9.75
CA ARG A 167 5.87 21.16 8.62
C ARG A 167 5.35 20.21 7.54
N LEU A 168 5.06 20.72 6.35
CA LEU A 168 4.75 19.92 5.17
C LEU A 168 6.02 19.45 4.45
N PHE A 169 5.98 18.22 3.95
CA PHE A 169 7.03 17.61 3.15
C PHE A 169 6.58 17.45 1.69
N PRO A 170 7.51 17.39 0.71
CA PRO A 170 7.14 17.27 -0.71
C PRO A 170 6.33 16.02 -1.07
N PHE A 171 6.41 14.98 -0.24
CA PHE A 171 5.71 13.71 -0.44
C PHE A 171 4.41 13.60 0.35
N ASP A 172 4.05 14.64 1.12
CA ASP A 172 2.79 14.67 1.88
C ASP A 172 1.58 14.74 0.96
N HIS A 173 0.54 13.99 1.29
CA HIS A 173 -0.75 14.04 0.59
C HIS A 173 -1.68 15.03 1.30
N VAL A 174 -1.91 16.19 0.68
CA VAL A 174 -2.72 17.26 1.26
C VAL A 174 -4.11 17.26 0.63
N ARG A 175 -5.15 17.10 1.45
CA ARG A 175 -6.54 17.29 1.03
C ARG A 175 -7.01 18.68 1.41
N LYS A 176 -7.51 19.40 0.43
CA LYS A 176 -8.12 20.73 0.57
C LYS A 176 -9.15 20.95 -0.54
N GLN A 177 -9.96 21.99 -0.43
CA GLN A 177 -10.76 22.44 -1.56
C GLN A 177 -9.86 23.03 -2.66
N PRO A 178 -10.27 22.94 -3.95
CA PRO A 178 -9.61 23.66 -5.03
C PRO A 178 -9.49 25.16 -4.70
N ASP A 179 -8.37 25.77 -5.09
CA ASP A 179 -8.10 27.21 -4.93
C ASP A 179 -8.10 27.75 -3.47
N THR A 180 -8.08 26.86 -2.47
CA THR A 180 -7.92 27.26 -1.07
C THR A 180 -6.48 27.11 -0.58
N GLU A 181 -6.05 28.00 0.30
CA GLU A 181 -4.80 27.84 1.02
C GLU A 181 -4.97 26.86 2.18
N CYS A 182 -3.94 26.06 2.43
CA CYS A 182 -3.89 25.12 3.55
C CYS A 182 -2.82 25.57 4.53
N SER A 183 -3.16 26.58 5.34
CA SER A 183 -2.18 27.25 6.22
C SER A 183 -1.90 26.48 7.51
N THR A 184 -2.91 25.78 8.04
CA THR A 184 -2.79 24.97 9.26
C THR A 184 -3.46 23.61 9.04
N PRO A 185 -2.78 22.66 8.36
CA PRO A 185 -3.32 21.33 8.15
C PRO A 185 -3.39 20.56 9.45
N LEU A 186 -4.48 19.83 9.63
CA LEU A 186 -4.57 18.73 10.58
C LEU A 186 -3.74 17.53 10.06
N VAL A 187 -3.07 16.78 10.94
CA VAL A 187 -2.33 15.59 10.52
C VAL A 187 -3.16 14.35 10.78
N PHE A 188 -3.40 13.56 9.73
CA PHE A 188 -4.01 12.25 9.84
C PHE A 188 -2.94 11.18 9.66
N TYR A 189 -2.65 10.47 10.74
CA TYR A 189 -1.76 9.33 10.73
C TYR A 189 -2.57 8.06 10.50
N ALA A 190 -2.33 7.44 9.36
CA ALA A 190 -3.16 6.37 8.83
C ALA A 190 -2.41 5.03 8.81
N SER A 191 -3.00 4.06 9.49
CA SER A 191 -2.72 2.63 9.36
C SER A 191 -3.86 2.00 8.60
N LEU A 192 -3.68 1.66 7.32
CA LEU A 192 -4.76 1.06 6.51
C LEU A 192 -5.26 -0.29 7.05
N SER A 193 -4.48 -0.92 7.92
CA SER A 193 -4.86 -2.14 8.62
C SER A 193 -5.73 -1.88 9.85
N SER A 194 -5.76 -0.66 10.42
CA SER A 194 -6.53 -0.41 11.65
C SER A 194 -8.03 -0.32 11.39
N GLN A 195 -8.83 -0.83 12.33
CA GLN A 195 -10.30 -0.83 12.21
C GLN A 195 -10.89 0.58 12.20
N ASN A 196 -10.22 1.54 12.85
CA ASN A 196 -10.66 2.94 12.92
C ASN A 196 -10.17 3.80 11.74
N PHE A 197 -9.38 3.25 10.80
CA PHE A 197 -8.90 3.97 9.63
C PHE A 197 -10.05 4.58 8.82
N TYR A 198 -10.96 3.75 8.33
CA TYR A 198 -12.01 4.21 7.43
C TYR A 198 -13.02 5.16 8.11
N PRO A 199 -13.47 4.92 9.36
CA PRO A 199 -14.27 5.90 10.09
C PRO A 199 -13.61 7.29 10.18
N LEU A 200 -12.32 7.36 10.51
CA LEU A 200 -11.57 8.62 10.56
C LEU A 200 -11.39 9.23 9.17
N TYR A 201 -11.02 8.43 8.18
CA TYR A 201 -10.83 8.86 6.79
C TYR A 201 -12.11 9.47 6.20
N SER A 202 -13.24 8.78 6.36
CA SER A 202 -14.54 9.25 5.86
C SER A 202 -15.01 10.52 6.58
N TYR A 203 -14.77 10.64 7.88
CA TYR A 203 -14.99 11.88 8.62
C TYR A 203 -14.17 13.05 8.03
N LEU A 204 -12.87 12.86 7.82
CA LEU A 204 -12.00 13.90 7.27
C LEU A 204 -12.34 14.28 5.83
N LEU A 205 -12.72 13.30 4.99
CA LEU A 205 -13.24 13.56 3.65
C LEU A 205 -14.48 14.45 3.69
N SER A 206 -15.42 14.17 4.60
CA SER A 206 -16.62 14.99 4.77
C SER A 206 -16.29 16.42 5.23
N LYS A 207 -15.29 16.59 6.11
CA LYS A 207 -14.84 17.90 6.59
C LYS A 207 -14.09 18.71 5.53
N ALA A 208 -13.33 18.05 4.65
CA ALA A 208 -12.65 18.70 3.53
C ALA A 208 -13.58 19.28 2.46
N THR A 209 -14.90 19.13 2.62
CA THR A 209 -15.89 19.89 1.85
C THR A 209 -16.14 21.29 2.39
N GLN A 210 -15.64 21.61 3.58
CA GLN A 210 -15.77 22.94 4.18
C GLN A 210 -14.67 23.87 3.66
N PRO A 211 -14.98 25.15 3.40
CA PRO A 211 -13.94 26.15 3.12
C PRO A 211 -12.94 26.20 4.27
N GLU A 212 -11.68 26.48 3.98
CA GLU A 212 -10.59 26.65 4.96
C GLU A 212 -10.19 25.38 5.74
N PHE A 213 -10.92 24.27 5.62
CA PHE A 213 -10.50 22.98 6.19
C PHE A 213 -9.55 22.26 5.25
N CYS A 214 -8.40 21.84 5.80
CA CYS A 214 -7.48 20.97 5.11
C CYS A 214 -6.79 20.01 6.08
N TYR A 215 -6.37 18.87 5.56
CA TYR A 215 -5.58 17.90 6.32
C TYR A 215 -4.49 17.30 5.45
N VAL A 216 -3.44 16.83 6.11
CA VAL A 216 -2.37 16.05 5.50
C VAL A 216 -2.48 14.61 5.97
N MET A 217 -2.39 13.66 5.03
CA MET A 217 -2.37 12.25 5.32
C MET A 217 -0.94 11.71 5.31
N ARG A 218 -0.56 10.98 6.36
CA ARG A 218 0.75 10.33 6.53
C ARG A 218 0.55 8.89 6.97
N TYR A 219 1.43 7.98 6.56
CA TYR A 219 1.31 6.56 6.93
C TYR A 219 2.01 6.23 8.23
N SER A 220 1.29 5.68 9.20
CA SER A 220 1.91 5.13 10.40
C SER A 220 2.65 3.84 10.10
N PRO A 221 3.82 3.62 10.74
CA PRO A 221 4.50 2.34 10.63
C PRO A 221 3.59 1.21 11.14
N PRO A 222 3.68 0.00 10.58
CA PRO A 222 2.96 -1.15 11.12
C PRO A 222 3.39 -1.39 12.59
N GLU A 223 2.45 -1.81 13.42
CA GLU A 223 2.76 -2.27 14.78
C GLU A 223 3.79 -3.40 14.68
N ALA A 224 4.85 -3.34 15.50
CA ALA A 224 5.85 -4.40 15.54
C ALA A 224 5.17 -5.71 15.99
N LEU A 225 5.22 -6.73 15.14
CA LEU A 225 4.81 -8.10 15.46
C LEU A 225 5.70 -8.70 16.56
#